data_AF-A0A6A1WE47-F1
#
_entry.id   AF-A0A6A1WE47-F1
#
_cell.length_a   1.000
_cell.length_b   1.000
_cell.length_c   1.000
_cell.angle_alpha   90.00
_cell.angle_beta   90.00
_cell.angle_gamma   90.00
#
_symmetry.space_group_name_H-M   'P 1'
#
loop_
_entity.id
_entity.type
_entity.pdbx_description
1 polymer ?
#
loop_
_entity_poly.entity_id
_entity_poly.type
_entity_poly.pdbx_seq_one_letter_code
_entity_poly.pdbx_strand_id
1 'polypeptide(L)'
;MAAALLFNSDGDIINAWTSLSSIMDHLVREAEAAFLAISKASDLLLQTLIIAGDSSLVTESFQLDPLSSLMPWKIHYLVIKALNLLRRCSFWFIIKIPCDDNFVAHSLAIWATAHSFVGAVPPSFLLSRGLWKFDGAKPP
;
A
#
# COMPACT_ATOMS: atom_id res chain seq x y z
N MET A 1 -0.73 -4.46 -10.87
CA MET A 1 -0.21 -3.24 -10.21
C MET A 1 -0.32 -3.36 -8.70
N ALA A 2 0.56 -2.67 -8.00
CA ALA A 2 0.46 -2.32 -6.59
C ALA A 2 0.07 -0.84 -6.47
N ALA A 3 -0.69 -0.47 -5.44
CA ALA A 3 -1.09 0.90 -5.18
C ALA A 3 -0.98 1.22 -3.69
N ALA A 4 -0.66 2.47 -3.38
CA ALA A 4 -0.56 2.98 -2.02
C ALA A 4 -1.15 4.38 -1.94
N LEU A 5 -1.79 4.68 -0.82
CA LEU A 5 -2.37 5.99 -0.49
C LEU A 5 -1.76 6.47 0.81
N LEU A 6 -1.54 7.77 0.92
CA LEU A 6 -1.15 8.44 2.16
C LEU A 6 -2.27 9.39 2.58
N PHE A 7 -2.71 9.24 3.82
CA PHE A 7 -3.72 10.09 4.44
C PHE A 7 -3.09 10.96 5.55
N ASN A 8 -3.62 12.15 5.78
CA ASN A 8 -3.35 12.91 7.01
C ASN A 8 -4.24 12.40 8.17
N SER A 9 -4.10 12.99 9.35
CA SER A 9 -4.92 12.69 10.52
C SER A 9 -6.40 13.06 10.35
N ASP A 10 -6.71 13.97 9.43
CA ASP A 10 -8.07 14.46 9.17
C ASP A 10 -8.81 13.55 8.15
N GLY A 11 -8.10 12.58 7.55
CA GLY A 11 -8.64 11.65 6.56
C GLY A 11 -8.50 12.13 5.11
N ASP A 12 -7.78 13.22 4.85
CA ASP A 12 -7.52 13.71 3.50
C ASP A 12 -6.40 12.92 2.83
N ILE A 13 -6.59 12.61 1.54
CA ILE A 13 -5.54 12.00 0.71
C ILE A 13 -4.47 13.05 0.41
N ILE A 14 -3.27 12.84 0.94
CA ILE A 14 -2.10 13.71 0.70
C ILE A 14 -1.36 13.29 -0.56
N ASN A 15 -1.29 11.99 -0.84
CA ASN A 15 -0.57 11.44 -1.99
C ASN A 15 -1.05 10.03 -2.32
N ALA A 16 -0.77 9.62 -3.56
CA ALA A 16 -0.98 8.27 -4.02
C ALA A 16 0.17 7.85 -4.93
N TRP A 17 0.45 6.54 -4.95
CA TRP A 17 1.48 5.96 -5.80
C TRP A 17 1.02 4.63 -6.37
N THR A 18 1.49 4.34 -7.57
CA THR A 18 1.33 3.04 -8.22
C THR A 18 2.69 2.49 -8.62
N SER A 19 2.83 1.18 -8.55
CA SER A 19 4.02 0.47 -9.03
C SER A 19 3.62 -0.73 -9.87
N LEU A 20 4.48 -1.08 -10.83
CA LEU A 20 4.40 -2.38 -11.48
C LEU A 20 4.56 -3.47 -10.42
N SER A 21 3.68 -4.47 -10.53
CA SER A 21 3.93 -5.77 -9.93
C SER A 21 4.60 -6.63 -10.98
N SER A 22 5.69 -7.28 -10.58
CA SER A 22 6.40 -8.22 -11.45
C SER A 22 5.73 -9.61 -11.50
N ILE A 23 4.81 -9.89 -10.56
CA ILE A 23 4.31 -11.24 -10.29
C ILE A 23 2.77 -11.25 -10.26
N MET A 24 2.16 -12.30 -10.83
CA MET A 24 0.70 -12.46 -10.86
C MET A 24 0.11 -13.01 -9.55
N ASP A 25 0.95 -13.50 -8.64
CA ASP A 25 0.54 -14.01 -7.33
C ASP A 25 -0.10 -12.90 -6.48
N HIS A 26 -1.33 -13.15 -6.03
CA HIS A 26 -2.12 -12.19 -5.26
C HIS A 26 -1.42 -11.77 -3.96
N LEU A 27 -0.85 -12.72 -3.21
CA LEU A 27 -0.19 -12.44 -1.94
C LEU A 27 1.06 -11.57 -2.13
N VAL A 28 1.82 -11.84 -3.20
CA VAL A 28 3.00 -11.04 -3.54
C VAL A 28 2.59 -9.61 -3.89
N ARG A 29 1.51 -9.42 -4.66
CA ARG A 29 1.00 -8.08 -5.01
C ARG A 29 0.59 -7.25 -3.79
N GLU A 30 -0.07 -7.88 -2.82
CA GLU A 30 -0.44 -7.21 -1.57
C GLU A 30 0.81 -6.81 -0.77
N ALA A 31 1.82 -7.67 -0.71
CA ALA A 31 3.08 -7.36 -0.05
C ALA A 31 3.88 -6.27 -0.78
N GLU A 32 3.85 -6.24 -2.11
CA GLU A 32 4.46 -5.17 -2.91
C GLU A 32 3.73 -3.83 -2.69
N ALA A 33 2.40 -3.83 -2.53
CA ALA A 33 1.63 -2.63 -2.18
C ALA A 33 2.00 -2.11 -0.78
N ALA A 34 2.10 -2.99 0.21
CA ALA A 34 2.57 -2.63 1.54
C ALA A 34 4.01 -2.07 1.50
N PHE A 35 4.92 -2.73 0.78
CA PHE A 35 6.29 -2.26 0.60
C PHE A 35 6.34 -0.90 -0.12
N LEU A 36 5.51 -0.69 -1.15
CA LEU A 36 5.40 0.59 -1.84
C LEU A 36 5.00 1.70 -0.86
N ALA A 37 3.95 1.50 -0.07
CA ALA A 37 3.48 2.47 0.92
C ALA A 37 4.59 2.84 1.92
N ILE A 38 5.26 1.84 2.48
CA ILE A 38 6.33 2.02 3.47
C ILE A 38 7.56 2.69 2.85
N SER A 39 7.93 2.33 1.62
CA SER A 39 9.04 2.98 0.91
C SER A 39 8.77 4.47 0.67
N LYS A 40 7.54 4.82 0.28
CA LYS A 40 7.17 6.22 0.04
C LYS A 40 7.06 7.02 1.33
N ALA A 41 6.56 6.41 2.40
CA ALA A 41 6.61 7.01 3.72
C ALA A 41 8.05 7.27 4.19
N SER A 42 8.98 6.35 3.90
CA SER A 42 10.40 6.51 4.21
C SER A 42 11.06 7.60 3.35
N ASP A 43 10.75 7.68 2.05
CA ASP A 43 11.22 8.74 1.15
C ASP A 43 10.79 10.13 1.66
N LEU A 44 9.59 10.22 2.26
CA LEU A 44 9.04 11.43 2.86
C LEU A 44 9.51 11.67 4.31
N LEU A 45 10.40 10.83 4.84
CA LEU A 45 10.95 10.92 6.19
C LEU A 45 9.89 10.94 7.31
N LEU A 46 8.74 10.29 7.09
CA LEU A 46 7.66 10.22 8.07
C LEU A 46 8.09 9.43 9.31
N GLN A 47 7.84 10.02 10.49
CA GLN A 47 8.26 9.46 11.78
C GLN A 47 7.19 8.61 12.46
N THR A 48 5.91 8.86 12.14
CA THR A 48 4.74 8.22 12.75
C THR A 48 3.86 7.68 11.64
N LEU A 49 3.61 6.36 11.65
CA LEU A 49 2.87 5.70 10.57
C LEU A 49 1.80 4.73 11.08
N ILE A 50 0.65 4.77 10.42
CA ILE A 50 -0.39 3.75 10.50
C ILE A 50 -0.45 3.09 9.13
N ILE A 51 -0.05 1.83 9.05
CA ILE A 51 -0.10 1.06 7.81
C ILE A 51 -1.41 0.28 7.84
N ALA A 52 -2.32 0.56 6.91
CA ALA A 52 -3.58 -0.15 6.79
C ALA A 52 -3.61 -0.97 5.51
N GLY A 53 -4.07 -2.22 5.61
CA GLY A 53 -4.27 -3.09 4.45
C GLY A 53 -5.30 -4.17 4.73
N ASP A 54 -5.85 -4.77 3.69
CA ASP A 54 -6.92 -5.77 3.77
C ASP A 54 -6.43 -7.22 3.58
N SER A 55 -5.13 -7.47 3.54
CA SER A 55 -4.58 -8.83 3.51
C SER A 55 -4.11 -9.27 4.90
N SER A 56 -4.82 -10.20 5.54
CA SER A 56 -4.48 -10.71 6.88
C SER A 56 -3.08 -11.31 6.89
N LEU A 57 -2.75 -12.11 5.89
CA LEU A 57 -1.43 -12.75 5.77
C LEU A 57 -0.31 -11.72 5.70
N VAL A 58 -0.51 -10.62 4.94
CA VAL A 58 0.51 -9.55 4.88
C VAL A 58 0.58 -8.83 6.23
N THR A 59 -0.54 -8.39 6.80
CA THR A 59 -0.54 -7.64 8.06
C THR A 59 0.04 -8.44 9.23
N GLU A 60 -0.29 -9.72 9.34
CA GLU A 60 0.23 -10.62 10.36
C GLU A 60 1.72 -10.90 10.15
N SER A 61 2.18 -10.99 8.90
CA SER A 61 3.60 -11.20 8.58
C SER A 61 4.50 -10.09 9.14
N PHE A 62 4.02 -8.85 9.21
CA PHE A 62 4.77 -7.75 9.83
C PHE A 62 4.88 -7.83 11.36
N GLN A 63 4.06 -8.67 11.99
CA GLN A 63 4.06 -8.90 13.44
C GLN A 63 4.87 -10.14 13.83
N LEU A 64 5.24 -10.97 12.86
CA LEU A 64 6.06 -12.16 13.09
C LEU A 64 7.54 -11.81 13.26
N ASP A 65 8.25 -12.68 13.99
CA ASP A 65 9.71 -12.70 13.93
C ASP A 65 10.15 -12.96 12.47
N PRO A 66 11.09 -12.18 11.90
CA PRO A 66 11.61 -12.41 10.55
C PRO A 66 12.12 -13.83 10.31
N LEU A 67 12.58 -14.54 11.34
CA LEU A 67 13.07 -15.93 11.27
C LEU A 67 11.95 -16.97 11.50
N SER A 68 10.71 -16.54 11.72
CA SER A 68 9.57 -17.42 11.95
C SER A 68 9.29 -18.31 10.74
N SER A 69 9.10 -19.60 10.98
CA SER A 69 8.65 -20.57 9.97
C SER A 69 7.22 -20.34 9.50
N LEU A 70 6.45 -19.53 10.22
CA LEU A 70 5.08 -19.14 9.85
C LEU A 70 5.07 -18.03 8.78
N MET A 71 6.19 -17.35 8.56
CA MET A 71 6.31 -16.31 7.54
C MET A 71 6.17 -16.92 6.14
N PRO A 72 5.21 -16.47 5.30
CA PRO A 72 5.12 -16.98 3.94
C PRO A 72 6.37 -16.60 3.14
N TRP A 73 7.13 -17.60 2.72
CA TRP A 73 8.43 -17.42 2.06
C TRP A 73 8.37 -16.50 0.83
N LYS A 74 7.24 -16.49 0.11
CA LYS A 74 7.02 -15.68 -1.09
C LYS A 74 7.12 -14.17 -0.84
N ILE A 75 6.73 -13.71 0.35
CA ILE A 75 6.69 -12.28 0.71
C ILE A 75 7.75 -11.91 1.75
N HIS A 76 8.43 -12.90 2.31
CA HIS A 76 9.44 -12.75 3.36
C HIS A 76 10.47 -11.65 3.01
N TYR A 77 11.01 -11.65 1.79
CA TYR A 77 11.99 -10.64 1.38
C TYR A 77 11.42 -9.21 1.34
N LEU A 78 10.15 -9.04 0.94
CA LEU A 78 9.47 -7.74 0.91
C LEU A 78 9.24 -7.23 2.33
N VAL A 79 8.77 -8.12 3.22
CA VAL A 79 8.53 -7.80 4.63
C VAL A 79 9.83 -7.38 5.30
N ILE A 80 10.94 -8.10 5.11
CA ILE A 80 12.24 -7.71 5.69
C ILE A 80 12.71 -6.35 5.17
N LYS A 81 12.61 -6.10 3.86
CA LYS A 81 12.96 -4.78 3.30
C LYS A 81 12.11 -3.67 3.90
N ALA A 82 10.81 -3.90 4.05
CA ALA A 82 9.89 -2.94 4.64
C ALA A 82 10.21 -2.68 6.12
N LEU A 83 10.45 -3.72 6.92
CA LEU A 83 10.84 -3.60 8.33
C LEU A 83 12.14 -2.80 8.50
N ASN A 84 13.12 -2.99 7.62
CA ASN A 84 14.36 -2.20 7.65
C ASN A 84 14.13 -0.70 7.41
N LEU A 85 13.15 -0.34 6.57
CA LEU A 85 12.77 1.07 6.36
C LEU A 85 12.04 1.63 7.58
N LEU A 86 11.17 0.83 8.20
CA LEU A 86 10.41 1.20 9.39
C LEU A 86 11.27 1.39 10.65
N ARG A 87 12.50 0.85 10.68
CA ARG A 87 13.49 1.15 11.75
C ARG A 87 13.82 2.64 11.87
N ARG A 88 13.56 3.43 10.82
CA ARG A 88 13.77 4.88 10.80
C ARG A 88 12.57 5.67 11.33
N CYS A 89 11.44 5.00 11.55
CA CYS A 89 10.24 5.60 12.11
C CYS A 89 10.30 5.50 13.63
N SER A 90 10.01 6.61 14.31
CA SER A 90 9.89 6.65 15.76
C SER A 90 8.73 5.79 16.26
N PHE A 91 7.64 5.74 15.48
CA PHE A 91 6.47 4.93 15.79
C PHE A 91 5.82 4.43 14.51
N TRP A 92 5.47 3.14 14.50
CA TRP A 92 4.65 2.58 13.44
C TRP A 92 3.82 1.43 13.99
N PHE A 93 2.67 1.20 13.38
CA PHE A 93 1.93 -0.04 13.54
C PHE A 93 1.20 -0.39 12.25
N ILE A 94 0.84 -1.66 12.12
CA ILE A 94 0.12 -2.19 10.97
C ILE A 94 -1.22 -2.77 11.44
N ILE A 95 -2.29 -2.46 10.70
CA ILE A 95 -3.65 -2.94 10.99
C ILE A 95 -4.28 -3.59 9.78
N LYS A 96 -5.06 -4.63 10.08
CA LYS A 96 -6.00 -5.22 9.15
C LYS A 96 -7.25 -4.35 9.10
N ILE A 97 -7.65 -3.94 7.89
CA ILE A 97 -8.94 -3.29 7.64
C ILE A 97 -9.82 -4.16 6.73
N PRO A 98 -11.15 -3.96 6.73
CA PRO A 98 -12.04 -4.52 5.72
C PRO A 98 -11.64 -4.12 4.29
N CYS A 99 -11.91 -4.98 3.32
CA CYS A 99 -11.68 -4.66 1.90
C CYS A 99 -12.48 -3.44 1.45
N ASP A 100 -13.71 -3.29 1.96
CA ASP A 100 -14.58 -2.14 1.69
C ASP A 100 -13.98 -0.82 2.18
N ASP A 101 -13.14 -0.83 3.22
CA ASP A 101 -12.45 0.37 3.71
C ASP A 101 -11.16 0.64 2.91
N ASN A 102 -10.59 -0.37 2.24
CA ASN A 102 -9.40 -0.25 1.40
C ASN A 102 -9.73 0.00 -0.09
N PHE A 103 -11.00 0.26 -0.42
CA PHE A 103 -11.48 0.24 -1.81
C PHE A 103 -10.85 1.32 -2.71
N VAL A 104 -10.40 2.44 -2.15
CA VAL A 104 -9.73 3.51 -2.91
C VAL A 104 -8.38 3.00 -3.43
N ALA A 105 -7.63 2.24 -2.62
CA ALA A 105 -6.37 1.64 -3.03
C ALA A 105 -6.60 0.60 -4.13
N HIS A 106 -7.63 -0.24 -3.97
CA HIS A 106 -8.04 -1.20 -5.00
C HIS A 106 -8.44 -0.53 -6.30
N SER A 107 -9.27 0.51 -6.24
CA SER A 107 -9.70 1.28 -7.40
C SER A 107 -8.52 1.91 -8.13
N LEU A 108 -7.57 2.45 -7.38
CA LEU A 108 -6.34 3.01 -7.91
C LEU A 108 -5.47 1.94 -8.59
N ALA A 109 -5.33 0.76 -7.97
CA ALA A 109 -4.61 -0.35 -8.57
C ALA A 109 -5.25 -0.84 -9.87
N ILE A 110 -6.58 -0.93 -9.93
CA ILE A 110 -7.33 -1.34 -11.13
C ILE A 110 -7.15 -0.31 -12.24
N TRP A 111 -7.37 0.97 -11.93
CA TRP A 111 -7.18 2.07 -12.87
C TRP A 111 -5.75 2.10 -13.43
N ALA A 112 -4.76 2.00 -12.56
CA ALA A 112 -3.35 2.01 -12.96
C ALA A 112 -3.02 0.81 -13.84
N THR A 113 -3.64 -0.35 -13.57
CA THR A 113 -3.50 -1.54 -14.41
C THR A 113 -4.10 -1.30 -15.80
N ALA A 114 -5.32 -0.75 -15.87
CA ALA A 114 -6.01 -0.47 -17.14
C ALA A 114 -5.25 0.54 -18.02
N HIS A 115 -4.49 1.44 -17.42
CA HIS A 115 -3.76 2.50 -18.12
C HIS A 115 -2.24 2.28 -18.16
N SER A 116 -1.75 1.15 -17.63
CA SER A 116 -0.31 0.88 -17.46
C SER A 116 0.44 2.04 -16.77
N PHE A 117 -0.22 2.69 -15.82
CA PHE A 117 0.31 3.88 -15.14
C PHE A 117 1.17 3.52 -13.93
N VAL A 118 2.35 4.12 -13.85
CA VAL A 118 3.34 3.91 -12.78
C VAL A 118 3.83 5.27 -12.30
N GLY A 119 3.84 5.48 -10.99
CA GLY A 119 4.39 6.68 -10.39
C GLY A 119 3.45 7.34 -9.40
N ALA A 120 3.71 8.62 -9.12
CA ALA A 120 2.88 9.42 -8.24
C ALA A 120 1.58 9.84 -8.94
N VAL A 121 0.47 9.77 -8.20
CA VAL A 121 -0.86 10.20 -8.63
C VAL A 121 -1.23 11.44 -7.82
N PRO A 122 -1.49 12.59 -8.45
CA PRO A 122 -1.83 13.82 -7.75
C PRO A 122 -3.10 13.64 -6.90
N PRO A 123 -3.17 14.19 -5.67
CA PRO A 123 -4.39 14.13 -4.87
C PRO A 123 -5.61 14.70 -5.58
N SER A 124 -5.44 15.77 -6.37
CA SER A 124 -6.51 16.36 -7.18
C SER A 124 -7.16 15.37 -8.14
N PHE A 125 -6.41 14.37 -8.62
CA PHE A 125 -6.93 13.29 -9.44
C PHE A 125 -7.92 12.41 -8.67
N LEU A 126 -7.66 12.18 -7.38
CA LEU A 126 -8.48 11.34 -6.49
C LEU A 126 -9.62 12.11 -5.82
N LEU A 127 -9.38 13.38 -5.45
CA LEU A 127 -10.26 14.22 -4.66
C LEU A 127 -11.46 14.78 -5.43
N SER A 128 -11.48 14.67 -6.77
CA SER A 128 -12.61 15.16 -7.58
C SER A 128 -13.94 14.41 -7.35
N ARG A 129 -13.97 13.35 -6.52
CA ARG A 129 -15.16 12.46 -6.37
C ARG A 129 -15.46 11.90 -4.97
N GLY A 130 -14.84 12.39 -3.89
CA GLY A 130 -14.94 11.72 -2.58
C GLY A 130 -14.21 10.36 -2.58
N LEU A 131 -14.55 9.43 -1.70
CA LEU A 131 -13.95 8.09 -1.69
C LEU A 131 -14.15 7.40 -3.05
N TRP A 132 -13.11 7.42 -3.88
CA TRP A 132 -13.23 7.16 -5.32
C TRP A 132 -13.24 5.66 -5.63
N LYS A 133 -14.26 5.24 -6.39
CA LYS A 133 -14.40 3.88 -6.92
C LYS A 133 -14.21 3.89 -8.44
N PHE A 134 -13.30 3.06 -8.95
CA PHE A 134 -13.10 2.92 -10.39
C PHE A 134 -14.25 2.10 -11.00
N ASP A 135 -14.98 2.68 -11.95
CA ASP A 135 -16.17 2.13 -12.60
C ASP A 135 -15.95 1.77 -14.08
N GLY A 136 -14.70 1.80 -14.55
CA GLY A 136 -14.33 1.49 -15.94
C GLY A 136 -14.27 2.71 -16.87
N ALA A 137 -14.61 3.92 -16.40
CA ALA A 137 -14.36 5.14 -17.16
C ALA A 137 -12.86 5.45 -17.25
N LYS A 138 -12.40 6.02 -18.38
CA LYS A 138 -11.04 6.53 -18.49
C LYS A 138 -10.77 7.59 -17.39
N PRO A 139 -9.54 7.70 -16.87
CA PRO A 139 -9.11 8.91 -16.18
C PRO A 139 -9.42 10.12 -17.07
N PRO A 140 -9.80 11.26 -16.50
CA PRO A 140 -9.68 12.52 -17.21
C PRO A 140 -8.22 12.75 -17.65
#